data_AF-A0A227JA07-F1
#
_entry.id   AF-A0A227JA07-F1
#
_cell.length_a   1.000
_cell.length_b   1.000
_cell.length_c   1.000
_cell.angle_alpha   90.00
_cell.angle_beta   90.00
_cell.angle_gamma   90.00
#
_symmetry.space_group_name_H-M   'P 1'
#
loop_
_entity.id
_entity.type
_entity.pdbx_description
1 polymer ?
#
loop_
_entity_poly.entity_id
_entity_poly.type
_entity_poly.pdbx_seq_one_letter_code
_entity_poly.pdbx_strand_id
1 'polypeptide(L)'
;MFNFANFYQLIAQDTRLQPWLNVLPQQLTDWQNAEHGDFGRWLKALNKIPEGSPDQVDIKNSVTISNDTPFHEGELKKLENLLRTFHPWRKGPYTVHGIHIDTEWRSDWKWDRVLPHISPLKNRSVLDVGCGNGYHMWRMLGEGARLCVGIDPSHLFLIQFEAIRKLMGGDQRAHLLPLGIEQLPKL
;
A
#
# COMPACT_ATOMS: atom_id res chain seq x y z
N MET A 1 -15.55 -2.50 -5.99
CA MET A 1 -15.50 -1.34 -5.08
C MET A 1 -14.51 -1.68 -3.97
N PHE A 2 -13.70 -0.73 -3.50
CA PHE A 2 -12.78 -1.01 -2.40
C PHE A 2 -13.56 -1.19 -1.10
N ASN A 3 -13.15 -2.15 -0.28
CA ASN A 3 -13.73 -2.38 1.03
C ASN A 3 -12.77 -1.87 2.10
N PHE A 4 -13.17 -0.80 2.80
CA PHE A 4 -12.40 -0.21 3.90
C PHE A 4 -12.85 -0.71 5.30
N ALA A 5 -13.72 -1.73 5.37
CA ALA A 5 -14.28 -2.23 6.63
C ALA A 5 -13.21 -2.64 7.66
N ASN A 6 -12.12 -3.26 7.23
CA ASN A 6 -11.02 -3.63 8.13
C ASN A 6 -10.42 -2.40 8.82
N PHE A 7 -10.26 -1.30 8.07
CA PHE A 7 -9.76 -0.05 8.65
C PHE A 7 -10.78 0.59 9.59
N TYR A 8 -12.07 0.56 9.24
CA TYR A 8 -13.13 1.06 10.13
C TYR A 8 -13.17 0.29 11.45
N GLN A 9 -13.07 -1.04 11.41
CA GLN A 9 -13.00 -1.87 12.61
C GLN A 9 -11.75 -1.55 13.44
N LEU A 10 -10.61 -1.36 12.80
CA LEU A 10 -9.36 -0.99 13.46
C LEU A 10 -9.49 0.34 14.22
N ILE A 11 -9.97 1.40 13.58
CA ILE A 11 -10.08 2.71 14.23
C ILE A 11 -11.24 2.80 15.23
N ALA A 12 -12.26 1.94 15.10
CA ALA A 12 -13.33 1.83 16.10
C ALA A 12 -12.81 1.33 17.46
N GLN A 13 -11.68 0.59 17.46
CA GLN A 13 -11.06 0.05 18.67
C GLN A 13 -9.98 0.98 19.27
N ASP A 14 -9.58 2.04 18.57
CA ASP A 14 -8.61 3.04 19.06
C ASP A 14 -9.34 4.35 19.37
N THR A 15 -9.54 4.64 20.66
CA THR A 15 -10.27 5.84 21.13
C THR A 15 -9.71 7.16 20.60
N ARG A 16 -8.44 7.19 20.18
CA ARG A 16 -7.81 8.39 19.58
C ARG A 16 -8.21 8.58 18.12
N LEU A 17 -8.50 7.50 17.40
CA LEU A 17 -8.84 7.50 15.98
C LEU A 17 -10.35 7.36 15.75
N GLN A 18 -11.08 6.86 16.75
CA GLN A 18 -12.53 6.66 16.70
C GLN A 18 -13.32 7.90 16.22
N PRO A 19 -13.00 9.15 16.61
CA PRO A 19 -13.72 10.34 16.12
C PRO A 19 -13.67 10.50 14.59
N TRP A 20 -12.68 9.91 13.92
CA TRP A 20 -12.57 9.95 12.45
C TRP A 20 -13.71 9.19 11.76
N LEU A 21 -14.34 8.21 12.44
CA LEU A 21 -15.52 7.50 11.92
C LEU A 21 -16.73 8.42 11.69
N ASN A 22 -16.75 9.61 12.28
CA ASN A 22 -17.82 10.60 12.05
C ASN A 22 -17.77 11.19 10.63
N VAL A 23 -16.64 11.11 9.92
CA VAL A 23 -16.45 11.75 8.60
C VAL A 23 -15.85 10.81 7.56
N LEU A 24 -14.97 9.88 7.95
CA LEU A 24 -14.20 9.04 7.02
C LEU A 24 -15.08 8.21 6.08
N PRO A 25 -16.15 7.53 6.53
CA PRO A 25 -16.96 6.71 5.62
C PRO A 25 -17.60 7.52 4.50
N GLN A 26 -18.04 8.75 4.78
CA GLN A 26 -18.58 9.64 3.77
C GLN A 26 -17.48 10.09 2.80
N GLN A 27 -16.32 10.52 3.30
CA GLN A 27 -15.18 10.92 2.47
C GLN A 27 -14.75 9.83 1.48
N LEU A 28 -14.71 8.57 1.94
CA LEU A 28 -14.34 7.44 1.10
C LEU A 28 -15.45 7.07 0.10
N THR A 29 -16.72 7.24 0.47
CA THR A 29 -17.85 7.05 -0.45
C THR A 29 -17.83 8.10 -1.56
N ASP A 30 -17.60 9.37 -1.20
CA ASP A 30 -17.50 10.48 -2.16
C ASP A 30 -16.34 10.26 -3.13
N TRP A 31 -15.17 9.83 -2.63
CA TRP A 31 -14.04 9.48 -3.45
C TRP A 31 -14.35 8.32 -4.41
N GLN A 32 -15.02 7.26 -3.94
CA GLN A 32 -15.36 6.11 -4.79
C GLN A 32 -16.34 6.46 -5.91
N ASN A 33 -17.21 7.46 -5.69
CA ASN A 33 -18.18 7.93 -6.66
C ASN A 33 -17.58 8.96 -7.65
N ALA A 34 -16.39 9.49 -7.35
CA ALA A 34 -15.72 10.42 -8.24
C ALA A 34 -15.30 9.73 -9.55
N GLU A 35 -15.56 10.38 -10.67
CA GLU A 35 -15.18 9.84 -11.98
C GLU A 35 -13.67 9.92 -12.18
N HIS A 36 -13.08 8.82 -12.66
CA HIS A 36 -11.69 8.77 -13.09
C HIS A 36 -11.54 7.82 -14.29
N GLY A 37 -11.13 8.36 -15.44
CA GLY A 37 -11.17 7.66 -16.74
C GLY A 37 -10.50 6.29 -16.75
N ASP A 38 -9.33 6.15 -16.12
CA ASP A 38 -8.59 4.88 -16.09
C ASP A 38 -8.93 3.96 -14.90
N PHE A 39 -9.74 4.41 -13.95
CA PHE A 39 -9.92 3.70 -12.69
C PHE A 39 -10.58 2.34 -12.88
N GLY A 40 -11.59 2.26 -13.75
CA GLY A 40 -12.24 1.00 -14.10
C GLY A 40 -11.29 -0.01 -14.76
N ARG A 41 -10.33 0.45 -15.57
CA ARG A 41 -9.30 -0.41 -16.18
C ARG A 41 -8.37 -0.98 -15.12
N TRP A 42 -7.89 -0.12 -14.22
CA TRP A 42 -6.99 -0.51 -13.13
C TRP A 42 -7.66 -1.47 -12.16
N LEU A 43 -8.90 -1.22 -11.76
CA LEU A 43 -9.63 -2.10 -10.85
C LEU A 43 -9.85 -3.50 -11.46
N LYS A 44 -10.16 -3.58 -12.76
CA LYS A 44 -10.27 -4.86 -13.48
C LYS A 44 -8.94 -5.62 -13.50
N ALA A 45 -7.81 -4.93 -13.64
CA ALA A 45 -6.49 -5.56 -13.59
C ALA A 45 -6.15 -6.02 -12.16
N LEU A 46 -6.43 -5.20 -11.14
CA LEU A 46 -6.22 -5.55 -9.74
C LEU A 46 -6.99 -6.82 -9.35
N ASN A 47 -8.25 -6.94 -9.77
CA ASN A 47 -9.07 -8.12 -9.50
C ASN A 47 -8.55 -9.42 -10.15
N LYS A 48 -7.66 -9.32 -11.15
CA LYS A 48 -7.04 -10.47 -11.82
C LYS A 48 -5.73 -10.92 -11.18
N ILE A 49 -5.18 -10.15 -10.24
CA ILE A 49 -4.01 -10.57 -9.47
C ILE A 49 -4.42 -11.79 -8.63
N PRO A 50 -3.60 -12.85 -8.59
CA PRO A 50 -3.89 -14.02 -7.78
C PRO A 50 -3.97 -13.66 -6.30
N GLU A 51 -4.87 -14.33 -5.58
CA GLU A 51 -4.89 -14.32 -4.11
C GLU A 51 -4.02 -15.47 -3.61
N GLY A 52 -3.22 -15.21 -2.59
CA GLY A 52 -2.33 -16.21 -2.00
C GLY A 52 -1.51 -15.59 -0.88
N SER A 53 -0.97 -16.46 -0.03
CA SER A 53 0.05 -16.05 0.95
C SER A 53 1.41 -16.40 0.38
N PRO A 54 2.33 -15.45 0.27
CA PRO A 54 3.69 -15.75 -0.15
C PRO A 54 4.42 -16.53 0.94
N ASP A 55 5.40 -17.35 0.55
CA ASP A 55 6.22 -18.08 1.52
C ASP A 55 7.15 -17.13 2.30
N GLN A 56 7.63 -16.08 1.63
CA GLN A 56 8.57 -15.12 2.18
C GLN A 56 8.19 -13.67 1.82
N VAL A 57 8.27 -12.78 2.82
CA VAL A 57 8.11 -11.33 2.67
C VAL A 57 9.22 -10.62 3.43
N ASP A 58 10.13 -9.95 2.70
CA ASP A 58 11.09 -9.02 3.28
C ASP A 58 10.62 -7.59 3.07
N ILE A 59 10.24 -6.94 4.17
CA ILE A 59 9.90 -5.51 4.22
C ILE A 59 10.90 -4.70 5.05
N LYS A 60 11.92 -5.36 5.61
CA LYS A 60 12.95 -4.73 6.44
C LYS A 60 14.08 -4.18 5.57
N ASN A 61 14.72 -5.05 4.79
CA ASN A 61 15.85 -4.65 3.97
C ASN A 61 15.42 -4.14 2.59
N SER A 62 14.32 -4.68 2.07
CA SER A 62 13.73 -4.30 0.78
C SER A 62 12.21 -4.32 0.88
N VAL A 63 11.51 -4.28 -0.27
CA VAL A 63 10.12 -4.74 -0.35
C VAL A 63 10.08 -5.88 -1.37
N THR A 64 10.36 -7.08 -0.87
CA THR A 64 10.48 -8.31 -1.64
C THR A 64 9.45 -9.34 -1.21
N ILE A 65 8.77 -9.95 -2.18
CA ILE A 65 7.77 -11.00 -2.00
C ILE A 65 8.22 -12.19 -2.84
N SER A 66 8.29 -13.39 -2.28
CA SER A 66 8.71 -14.59 -3.01
C SER A 66 8.06 -15.86 -2.48
N ASN A 67 8.06 -16.90 -3.31
CA ASN A 67 7.69 -18.26 -2.95
C ASN A 67 8.90 -19.18 -3.12
N ASP A 68 8.97 -20.21 -2.30
CA ASP A 68 9.99 -21.27 -2.40
C ASP A 68 9.81 -22.06 -3.70
N THR A 69 8.54 -22.29 -4.09
CA THR A 69 8.20 -22.80 -5.41
C THR A 69 7.91 -21.64 -6.36
N PRO A 70 8.70 -21.45 -7.43
CA PRO A 70 8.45 -20.40 -8.40
C PRO A 70 7.11 -20.59 -9.12
N PHE A 71 6.51 -19.47 -9.53
CA PHE A 71 5.37 -19.50 -10.44
C PHE A 71 5.73 -20.17 -11.76
N HIS A 72 4.75 -20.81 -12.40
CA HIS A 72 4.92 -21.23 -13.78
C HIS A 72 5.12 -20.00 -14.68
N GLU A 73 5.93 -20.14 -15.73
CA GLU A 73 6.32 -19.02 -16.61
C GLU A 73 5.11 -18.21 -17.14
N GLY A 74 4.04 -18.91 -17.52
CA GLY A 74 2.80 -18.28 -18.00
C GLY A 74 2.09 -17.44 -16.93
N GLU A 75 2.10 -17.89 -15.67
CA GLU A 75 1.50 -17.16 -14.56
C GLU A 75 2.35 -15.94 -14.19
N LEU A 76 3.68 -16.09 -14.18
CA LEU A 76 4.62 -15.01 -13.93
C LEU A 76 4.47 -13.90 -14.99
N LYS A 77 4.43 -14.26 -16.27
CA LYS A 77 4.22 -13.32 -17.38
C LYS A 77 2.86 -12.63 -17.30
N LYS A 78 1.82 -13.35 -16.89
CA LYS A 78 0.49 -12.77 -16.65
C LYS A 78 0.54 -11.75 -15.51
N LEU A 79 1.19 -12.07 -14.39
CA LEU A 79 1.36 -11.17 -13.26
C LEU A 79 2.14 -9.92 -13.67
N GLU A 80 3.24 -10.06 -14.40
CA GLU A 80 4.03 -8.94 -14.89
C GLU A 80 3.19 -8.00 -15.76
N ASN A 81 2.40 -8.54 -16.70
CA ASN A 81 1.51 -7.74 -17.54
C ASN A 81 0.45 -6.98 -16.74
N LEU A 82 -0.09 -7.59 -15.67
CA LEU A 82 -1.02 -6.91 -14.76
C LEU A 82 -0.32 -5.75 -14.04
N LEU A 83 0.86 -5.98 -13.48
CA LEU A 83 1.65 -4.95 -12.79
C LEU A 83 2.05 -3.81 -13.73
N ARG A 84 2.33 -4.12 -15.01
CA ARG A 84 2.62 -3.11 -16.04
C ARG A 84 1.44 -2.20 -16.33
N THR A 85 0.20 -2.67 -16.16
CA THR A 85 -1.02 -1.85 -16.35
C THR A 85 -1.12 -0.71 -15.33
N PHE A 86 -0.37 -0.78 -14.22
CA PHE A 86 -0.34 0.24 -13.19
C PHE A 86 0.82 1.24 -13.36
N HIS A 87 1.47 1.32 -14.52
CA HIS A 87 2.41 2.41 -14.76
C HIS A 87 1.71 3.78 -14.78
N PRO A 88 2.40 4.86 -14.35
CA PRO A 88 3.79 4.86 -13.89
C PRO A 88 3.97 4.41 -12.43
N TRP A 89 4.97 3.57 -12.17
CA TRP A 89 5.44 3.26 -10.81
C TRP A 89 6.54 4.23 -10.40
N ARG A 90 6.24 5.10 -9.42
CA ARG A 90 7.15 6.19 -9.05
C ARG A 90 8.04 5.88 -7.84
N LYS A 91 7.49 5.36 -6.74
CA LYS A 91 8.26 5.05 -5.52
C LYS A 91 8.50 3.55 -5.41
N GLY A 92 9.71 3.12 -5.05
CA GLY A 92 10.14 1.72 -5.02
C GLY A 92 11.67 1.59 -4.78
N PRO A 93 12.31 0.49 -5.21
CA PRO A 93 11.78 -0.57 -6.07
C PRO A 93 11.00 -1.64 -5.29
N TYR A 94 10.25 -2.47 -6.01
CA TYR A 94 9.64 -3.70 -5.48
C TYR A 94 10.21 -4.91 -6.21
N THR A 95 10.30 -6.05 -5.52
CA THR A 95 10.58 -7.35 -6.17
C THR A 95 9.47 -8.33 -5.81
N VAL A 96 8.73 -8.81 -6.79
CA VAL A 96 7.54 -9.65 -6.56
C VAL A 96 7.64 -10.92 -7.39
N HIS A 97 7.86 -12.05 -6.72
CA HIS A 97 8.05 -13.37 -7.32
C HIS A 97 9.09 -13.38 -8.46
N GLY A 98 10.17 -12.61 -8.30
CA GLY A 98 11.23 -12.44 -9.31
C GLY A 98 11.00 -11.30 -10.31
N ILE A 99 9.80 -10.72 -10.37
CA ILE A 99 9.53 -9.51 -11.17
C ILE A 99 10.11 -8.30 -10.45
N HIS A 100 11.10 -7.65 -11.07
CA HIS A 100 11.64 -6.40 -10.58
C HIS A 100 10.83 -5.21 -11.12
N ILE A 101 10.12 -4.52 -10.23
CA ILE A 101 9.44 -3.26 -10.55
C ILE A 101 10.45 -2.14 -10.30
N ASP A 102 11.21 -1.81 -11.34
CA ASP A 102 12.13 -0.69 -11.33
C ASP A 102 11.33 0.62 -11.45
N THR A 103 11.36 1.40 -10.38
CA THR A 103 10.54 2.60 -10.23
C THR A 103 11.36 3.84 -10.48
N GLU A 104 10.71 4.94 -10.88
CA GLU A 104 11.36 6.24 -11.13
C GLU A 104 12.31 6.67 -9.98
N TRP A 105 11.92 6.44 -8.73
CA TRP A 105 12.68 6.83 -7.55
C TRP A 105 13.24 5.63 -6.80
N ARG A 106 14.56 5.67 -6.54
CA ARG A 106 15.25 4.88 -5.52
C ARG A 106 14.84 5.34 -4.12
N SER A 107 13.64 4.95 -3.74
CA SER A 107 13.00 5.32 -2.48
C SER A 107 13.64 4.60 -1.30
N ASP A 108 14.26 3.45 -1.54
CA ASP A 108 15.17 2.73 -0.67
C ASP A 108 16.37 3.59 -0.25
N TRP A 109 17.06 4.25 -1.18
CA TRP A 109 18.22 5.10 -0.83
C TRP A 109 17.86 6.29 0.06
N LYS A 110 16.66 6.85 -0.14
CA LYS A 110 16.15 7.88 0.77
C LYS A 110 15.85 7.28 2.15
N TRP A 111 15.21 6.12 2.19
CA TRP A 111 14.88 5.43 3.44
C TRP A 111 16.14 5.13 4.27
N ASP A 112 17.16 4.54 3.65
CA ASP A 112 18.40 4.16 4.34
C ASP A 112 19.15 5.38 4.90
N ARG A 113 19.03 6.55 4.26
CA ARG A 113 19.56 7.81 4.79
C ARG A 113 18.73 8.39 5.93
N VAL A 114 17.41 8.18 5.95
CA VAL A 114 16.50 8.73 6.98
C VAL A 114 16.47 7.86 8.23
N LEU A 115 16.48 6.53 8.05
CA LEU A 115 16.29 5.55 9.11
C LEU A 115 17.20 5.76 10.35
N PRO A 116 18.50 6.06 10.21
CA PRO A 116 19.38 6.25 11.37
C PRO A 116 19.05 7.49 12.23
N HIS A 117 18.23 8.41 11.70
CA HIS A 117 17.95 9.70 12.33
C HIS A 117 16.55 9.83 12.93
N ILE A 118 15.67 8.85 12.69
CA ILE A 118 14.32 8.84 13.26
C ILE A 118 14.30 8.05 14.57
N SER A 119 13.35 8.39 15.45
CA SER A 119 13.11 7.58 16.64
C SER A 119 12.72 6.15 16.25
N PRO A 120 13.10 5.12 17.03
CA PRO A 120 12.73 3.74 16.74
C PRO A 120 11.24 3.58 16.49
N LEU A 121 10.88 2.89 15.40
CA LEU A 121 9.49 2.72 14.96
C LEU A 121 8.76 1.59 15.67
N LYS A 122 9.47 0.74 16.42
CA LYS A 122 8.91 -0.39 17.17
C LYS A 122 7.66 0.02 17.95
N ASN A 123 6.54 -0.66 17.67
CA ASN A 123 5.22 -0.47 18.29
C ASN A 123 4.53 0.87 18.05
N ARG A 124 5.05 1.73 17.16
CA ARG A 124 4.41 3.02 16.84
C ARG A 124 3.27 2.85 15.83
N SER A 125 2.26 3.70 15.95
CA SER A 125 1.32 3.98 14.86
C SER A 125 1.84 5.20 14.10
N VAL A 126 2.00 5.08 12.77
CA VAL A 126 2.62 6.09 11.92
C VAL A 126 1.62 6.56 10.87
N LEU A 127 1.57 7.88 10.64
CA LEU A 127 0.88 8.50 9.52
C LEU A 127 1.91 8.94 8.48
N ASP A 128 1.78 8.47 7.24
CA ASP A 128 2.61 8.88 6.09
C ASP A 128 1.78 9.77 5.15
N VAL A 129 2.05 11.08 5.18
CA VAL A 129 1.31 12.09 4.41
C VAL A 129 1.91 12.22 3.02
N GLY A 130 1.10 12.08 1.97
CA GLY A 130 1.61 12.04 0.59
C GLY A 130 2.41 10.76 0.34
N CYS A 131 1.89 9.64 0.86
CA CYS A 131 2.59 8.35 0.87
C CYS A 131 2.88 7.82 -0.55
N GLY A 132 2.25 8.37 -1.60
CA GLY A 132 2.34 7.79 -2.93
C GLY A 132 1.77 6.38 -2.91
N ASN A 133 2.44 5.42 -3.54
CA ASN A 133 2.02 4.01 -3.56
C ASN A 133 2.33 3.21 -2.27
N GLY A 134 2.75 3.89 -1.21
CA GLY A 134 2.95 3.28 0.11
C GLY A 134 4.26 2.53 0.30
N TYR A 135 5.26 2.65 -0.59
CA TYR A 135 6.58 2.00 -0.43
C TYR A 135 7.17 2.18 0.98
N HIS A 136 7.21 3.42 1.48
CA HIS A 136 7.79 3.73 2.79
C HIS A 136 6.98 3.15 3.96
N MET A 137 5.65 2.98 3.82
CA MET A 137 4.84 2.33 4.85
C MET A 137 5.27 0.88 5.07
N TRP A 138 5.56 0.13 3.99
CA TRP A 138 6.06 -1.24 4.11
C TRP A 138 7.42 -1.26 4.85
N ARG A 139 8.32 -0.33 4.50
CA ARG A 139 9.61 -0.21 5.18
C ARG A 139 9.48 0.17 6.66
N MET A 140 8.53 1.04 7.01
CA MET A 140 8.22 1.37 8.40
C MET A 140 7.73 0.13 9.19
N LEU A 141 6.90 -0.72 8.58
CA LEU A 141 6.49 -2.00 9.17
C LEU A 141 7.68 -2.96 9.36
N GLY A 142 8.63 -2.99 8.41
CA GLY A 142 9.88 -3.75 8.55
C GLY A 142 10.75 -3.34 9.74
N GLU A 143 10.63 -2.09 10.17
CA GLU A 143 11.26 -1.54 11.39
C GLU A 143 10.39 -1.70 12.65
N GLY A 144 9.32 -2.49 12.56
CA GLY A 144 8.48 -2.88 13.69
C GLY A 144 7.38 -1.87 14.04
N ALA A 145 7.04 -0.93 13.15
CA ALA A 145 5.81 -0.15 13.32
C ALA A 145 4.61 -1.09 13.50
N ARG A 146 3.73 -0.74 14.45
CA ARG A 146 2.52 -1.52 14.73
C ARG A 146 1.45 -1.32 13.66
N LEU A 147 1.36 -0.10 13.15
CA LEU A 147 0.37 0.32 12.17
C LEU A 147 0.96 1.45 11.34
N CYS A 148 0.84 1.36 10.02
CA CYS A 148 1.10 2.47 9.11
C CYS A 148 -0.18 2.86 8.38
N VAL A 149 -0.57 4.12 8.48
CA VAL A 149 -1.67 4.70 7.72
C VAL A 149 -1.09 5.72 6.75
N GLY A 150 -1.33 5.55 5.47
CA GLY A 150 -0.91 6.46 4.42
C GLY A 150 -2.10 7.23 3.90
N ILE A 151 -1.89 8.51 3.55
CA ILE A 151 -2.89 9.29 2.82
C ILE A 151 -2.29 9.82 1.51
N ASP A 152 -3.02 9.64 0.42
CA ASP A 152 -2.71 10.22 -0.90
C ASP A 152 -3.96 10.21 -1.78
N PRO A 153 -4.42 11.32 -2.38
CA PRO A 153 -5.68 11.37 -3.13
C PRO A 153 -5.67 10.59 -4.47
N SER A 154 -4.50 10.10 -4.92
CA SER A 154 -4.33 9.43 -6.21
C SER A 154 -4.99 8.04 -6.26
N HIS A 155 -5.88 7.84 -7.23
CA HIS A 155 -6.50 6.54 -7.50
C HIS A 155 -5.49 5.46 -7.90
N LEU A 156 -4.49 5.84 -8.71
CA LEU A 156 -3.47 4.92 -9.17
C LEU A 156 -2.63 4.40 -7.99
N PHE A 157 -2.32 5.26 -7.03
CA PHE A 157 -1.49 4.87 -5.90
C PHE A 157 -2.20 3.94 -4.93
N LEU A 158 -3.51 4.11 -4.72
CA LEU A 158 -4.30 3.11 -4.01
C LEU A 158 -4.27 1.76 -4.74
N ILE A 159 -4.47 1.74 -6.06
CA ILE A 159 -4.39 0.51 -6.85
C ILE A 159 -3.02 -0.18 -6.69
N GLN A 160 -1.93 0.58 -6.80
CA GLN A 160 -0.57 0.05 -6.66
C GLN A 160 -0.33 -0.52 -5.25
N PHE A 161 -0.74 0.21 -4.22
CA PHE A 161 -0.65 -0.24 -2.83
C PHE A 161 -1.42 -1.55 -2.60
N GLU A 162 -2.65 -1.63 -3.12
CA GLU A 162 -3.54 -2.77 -2.98
C GLU A 162 -3.04 -4.01 -3.74
N ALA A 163 -2.43 -3.80 -4.92
CA ALA A 163 -1.77 -4.87 -5.66
C ALA A 163 -0.64 -5.51 -4.83
N ILE A 164 0.22 -4.68 -4.23
CA ILE A 164 1.31 -5.15 -3.38
C ILE A 164 0.76 -5.80 -2.11
N ARG A 165 -0.22 -5.19 -1.43
CA ARG A 165 -0.85 -5.77 -0.23
C ARG A 165 -1.45 -7.15 -0.51
N LYS A 166 -2.14 -7.31 -1.64
CA LYS A 166 -2.74 -8.59 -2.07
C LYS A 166 -1.67 -9.65 -2.31
N LEU A 167 -0.56 -9.29 -2.95
CA LEU A 167 0.58 -10.19 -3.20
C LEU A 167 1.35 -10.54 -1.91
N MET A 168 1.30 -9.69 -0.89
CA MET A 168 1.86 -9.95 0.45
C MET A 168 0.98 -10.86 1.33
N GLY A 169 -0.15 -11.36 0.84
CA GLY A 169 -1.11 -12.13 1.65
C GLY A 169 -2.07 -11.27 2.47
N GLY A 170 -2.23 -9.99 2.12
CA GLY A 170 -3.26 -9.14 2.70
C GLY A 170 -2.91 -8.56 4.08
N ASP A 171 -1.65 -8.19 4.33
CA ASP A 171 -1.22 -7.62 5.60
C ASP A 171 -2.05 -6.38 6.01
N GLN A 172 -2.79 -6.50 7.11
CA GLN A 172 -3.68 -5.45 7.65
C GLN A 172 -2.98 -4.49 8.62
N ARG A 173 -1.64 -4.48 8.67
CA ARG A 173 -0.88 -3.48 9.44
C ARG A 173 -0.60 -2.22 8.64
N ALA A 174 -0.87 -2.21 7.33
CA ALA A 174 -0.78 -1.02 6.49
C ALA A 174 -2.11 -0.72 5.79
N HIS A 175 -2.48 0.56 5.77
CA HIS A 175 -3.68 1.05 5.09
C HIS A 175 -3.37 2.34 4.34
N LEU A 176 -3.65 2.37 3.03
CA LEU A 176 -3.66 3.61 2.26
C LEU A 176 -5.09 4.10 2.13
N LEU A 177 -5.35 5.35 2.53
CA LEU A 177 -6.63 6.02 2.35
C LEU A 177 -6.50 7.06 1.24
N PRO A 178 -7.40 7.09 0.26
CA PRO A 178 -7.31 8.00 -0.87
C PRO A 178 -7.77 9.43 -0.52
N LEU A 179 -7.05 10.08 0.40
CA LEU A 179 -7.39 11.37 0.97
C LEU A 179 -6.22 12.36 0.84
N GLY A 180 -6.55 13.64 0.64
CA GLY A 180 -5.64 14.76 0.83
C GLY A 180 -5.49 15.13 2.31
N ILE A 181 -4.43 15.87 2.64
CA ILE A 181 -4.13 16.29 4.02
C ILE A 181 -5.23 17.21 4.57
N GLU A 182 -5.84 18.02 3.71
CA GLU A 182 -6.94 18.94 4.01
C GLU A 182 -8.23 18.22 4.43
N GLN A 183 -8.34 16.92 4.12
CA GLN A 183 -9.48 16.10 4.51
C GLN A 183 -9.31 15.46 5.90
N LEU A 184 -8.13 15.56 6.52
CA LEU A 184 -7.94 15.07 7.87
C LEU A 184 -8.65 15.97 8.90
N PRO A 185 -9.16 15.39 10.01
CA PRO A 185 -9.64 16.16 11.14
C PRO A 185 -8.56 17.11 11.67
N LYS A 186 -8.96 18.29 12.17
CA LYS A 186 -8.05 19.21 12.84
C LYS A 186 -7.53 18.57 14.15
N LEU A 187 -6.26 18.85 14.46
CA LEU A 187 -5.61 18.44 15.72
C LEU A 187 -6.21 19.17 16.92
#